data_AF-F7K9F6-F1
#
_entry.id   AF-F7K9F6-F1
#
_cell.length_a   1.000
_cell.length_b   1.000
_cell.length_c   1.000
_cell.angle_alpha   90.00
_cell.angle_beta   90.00
_cell.angle_gamma   90.00
#
_symmetry.space_group_name_H-M   'P 1'
#
loop_
_entity.id
_entity.type
_entity.pdbx_description
1 polymer ?
#
loop_
_entity_poly.entity_id
_entity_poly.type
_entity_poly.pdbx_seq_one_letter_code
_entity_poly.pdbx_strand_id
1 'polypeptide(L)'
;MDSKKLTLLTVSSLEKIFPDEPFQPQAEYTGADMLLNERFSFQAAYCWEGPLTFKAGIQLSGALADDVIIRQVGLAPSELPIFPDGDDFVLRTTPGLYPDPLYSGISDITLLPGQWRSLWITVPAECSLPSGSYDLTIAITEEDGTVLNSCTFVLERLNARLPEQTLIHTEWFHTDCIADWYKVPVFSEKYWELTSGYMEAAACYGVNMILTPLFTPPLDTAPGGERTTVQLIDVYQEENGYTFSFEKLERWLELCERCHIRYLEFSHLFTQWGAGHAPKIMAWEGSPANGKKEGCRQIFGWDTDAASDEYREFLEAFLPRLMDFIRTHKLQDRCYFHVSDEPSKEHIPAYLYAKKLLESQIDGLPIMDALSDYEFYEQGLVGVPVCSNDHIRPFLENHVPGLWTYYCCGQFREVSNRFFCMPSQRNRILGVQLYKYQIHGFLQWGFNFWNSMLSRYPINPYCVTDAACAFPSGDASLVYPGEDGPIASIRAEVLMEGLQDMRALQLLEQLTDRETVLALLEEGLEAPITFNSYPHEAAWLLSLREKCNRKIARLVSEGQFH
;
A
#
# COMPACT_ATOMS: atom_id res chain seq x y z
N MET A 1 -4.45 16.45 -47.42
CA MET A 1 -5.23 16.75 -46.20
C MET A 1 -5.35 15.43 -45.48
N ASP A 2 -4.27 15.02 -44.82
CA ASP A 2 -4.25 13.76 -44.07
C ASP A 2 -5.18 13.93 -42.88
N SER A 3 -6.17 13.04 -42.78
CA SER A 3 -7.19 13.12 -41.73
C SER A 3 -6.53 13.02 -40.37
N LYS A 4 -6.63 14.10 -39.58
CA LYS A 4 -6.39 14.08 -38.14
C LYS A 4 -7.32 13.02 -37.51
N LYS A 5 -6.83 11.80 -37.30
CA LYS A 5 -7.62 10.71 -36.72
C LYS A 5 -7.12 10.45 -35.31
N LEU A 6 -7.96 10.81 -34.34
CA LEU A 6 -7.77 10.49 -32.94
C LEU A 6 -8.71 9.33 -32.62
N THR A 7 -8.14 8.21 -32.18
CA THR A 7 -8.91 7.14 -31.55
C THR A 7 -9.03 7.46 -30.06
N LEU A 8 -10.23 7.36 -29.51
CA LEU A 8 -10.54 7.61 -28.10
C LEU A 8 -11.66 6.65 -27.67
N LEU A 9 -11.45 5.89 -26.60
CA LEU A 9 -12.42 4.92 -26.09
C LEU A 9 -12.24 4.68 -24.59
N THR A 10 -13.31 4.22 -23.92
CA THR A 10 -13.28 3.92 -22.50
C THR A 10 -12.93 2.45 -22.25
N VAL A 11 -12.08 2.21 -21.26
CA VAL A 11 -11.65 0.88 -20.82
C VAL A 11 -11.63 0.77 -19.30
N SER A 12 -11.56 -0.46 -18.79
CA SER A 12 -11.51 -0.69 -17.34
C SER A 12 -10.24 -0.13 -16.71
N SER A 13 -10.27 0.10 -15.39
CA SER A 13 -9.07 0.41 -14.60
C SER A 13 -8.04 -0.73 -14.59
N LEU A 14 -8.43 -1.94 -15.00
CA LEU A 14 -7.57 -3.12 -14.99
C LEU A 14 -6.67 -3.23 -16.23
N GLU A 15 -6.91 -2.42 -17.26
CA GLU A 15 -6.05 -2.37 -18.45
C GLU A 15 -4.75 -1.61 -18.17
N LYS A 16 -3.63 -2.10 -18.72
CA LYS A 16 -2.36 -1.36 -18.76
C LYS A 16 -2.03 -1.01 -20.21
N ILE A 17 -2.06 0.29 -20.51
CA ILE A 17 -1.95 0.80 -21.87
C ILE A 17 -0.50 1.16 -22.15
N PHE A 18 0.16 0.29 -22.92
CA PHE A 18 1.55 0.46 -23.30
C PHE A 18 1.70 1.37 -24.51
N PRO A 19 2.69 2.28 -24.51
CA PRO A 19 2.84 3.27 -25.58
C PRO A 19 3.50 2.71 -26.85
N ASP A 20 4.14 1.55 -26.75
CA ASP A 20 5.04 0.97 -27.74
C ASP A 20 4.43 -0.21 -28.52
N GLU A 21 3.16 -0.53 -28.27
CA GLU A 21 2.44 -1.59 -28.97
C GLU A 21 0.99 -1.19 -29.31
N PRO A 22 0.36 -1.83 -30.31
CA PRO A 22 -1.04 -1.62 -30.59
C PRO A 22 -1.92 -2.09 -29.42
N PHE A 23 -2.79 -1.23 -28.92
CA PHE A 23 -3.81 -1.60 -27.95
C PHE A 23 -5.11 -2.01 -28.65
N GLN A 24 -5.61 -3.20 -28.34
CA GLN A 24 -6.87 -3.73 -28.83
C GLN A 24 -7.67 -4.28 -27.64
N PRO A 25 -8.56 -3.48 -27.03
CA PRO A 25 -9.39 -3.98 -25.94
C PRO A 25 -10.35 -5.05 -26.48
N GLN A 26 -10.62 -6.08 -25.68
CA GLN A 26 -11.59 -7.12 -26.05
C GLN A 26 -13.01 -6.54 -26.22
N ALA A 27 -13.35 -5.54 -25.40
CA ALA A 27 -14.58 -4.77 -25.50
C ALA A 27 -14.37 -3.36 -24.91
N GLU A 28 -15.14 -2.38 -25.39
CA GLU A 28 -15.24 -1.09 -24.72
C GLU A 28 -15.93 -1.24 -23.37
N TYR A 29 -15.42 -0.53 -22.35
CA TYR A 29 -15.99 -0.51 -21.02
C TYR A 29 -16.76 0.81 -20.85
N THR A 30 -18.04 0.79 -21.21
CA THR A 30 -18.87 2.01 -21.36
C THR A 30 -19.77 2.30 -20.16
N GLY A 31 -19.80 1.41 -19.17
CA GLY A 31 -20.51 1.66 -17.93
C GLY A 31 -20.23 0.64 -16.84
N ALA A 32 -20.63 1.01 -15.62
CA ALA A 32 -20.46 0.21 -14.42
C ALA A 32 -21.44 0.66 -13.32
N ASP A 33 -21.37 0.00 -12.17
CA ASP A 33 -22.07 0.41 -10.96
C ASP A 33 -21.12 0.53 -9.75
N MET A 34 -21.51 1.39 -8.82
CA MET A 34 -20.79 1.65 -7.56
C MET A 34 -21.77 1.87 -6.40
N LEU A 35 -21.31 1.65 -5.17
CA LEU A 35 -22.00 2.04 -3.95
C LEU A 35 -21.66 3.49 -3.56
N LEU A 36 -22.48 4.12 -2.71
CA LEU A 36 -22.45 5.58 -2.48
C LEU A 36 -21.17 6.13 -1.84
N ASN A 37 -20.39 5.29 -1.15
CA ASN A 37 -19.13 5.67 -0.48
C ASN A 37 -17.92 4.93 -1.07
N GLU A 38 -18.03 4.46 -2.31
CA GLU A 38 -16.92 3.89 -3.04
C GLU A 38 -16.15 4.96 -3.80
N ARG A 39 -14.85 4.71 -3.97
CA ARG A 39 -14.07 5.27 -5.07
C ARG A 39 -14.20 4.34 -6.28
N PHE A 40 -14.51 4.89 -7.45
CA PHE A 40 -14.58 4.12 -8.69
C PHE A 40 -13.63 4.70 -9.73
N SER A 41 -12.91 3.84 -10.46
CA SER A 41 -11.98 4.28 -11.51
C SER A 41 -12.19 3.54 -12.83
N PHE A 42 -11.92 4.26 -13.93
CA PHE A 42 -11.82 3.70 -15.28
C PHE A 42 -10.81 4.54 -16.09
N GLN A 43 -10.53 4.14 -17.33
CA GLN A 43 -9.58 4.85 -18.19
C GLN A 43 -10.22 5.30 -19.50
N ALA A 44 -9.75 6.42 -20.03
CA ALA A 44 -9.96 6.83 -21.41
C ALA A 44 -8.64 6.63 -22.19
N ALA A 45 -8.60 5.59 -23.01
CA ALA A 45 -7.46 5.23 -23.86
C ALA A 45 -7.52 6.04 -25.16
N TYR A 46 -6.39 6.58 -25.59
CA TYR A 46 -6.32 7.38 -26.81
C TYR A 46 -5.06 7.11 -27.64
N CYS A 47 -5.20 7.21 -28.96
CA CYS A 47 -4.09 7.10 -29.90
C CYS A 47 -4.25 8.10 -31.04
N TRP A 48 -3.17 8.83 -31.31
CA TRP A 48 -3.12 9.87 -32.33
C TRP A 48 -2.46 9.34 -33.61
N GLU A 49 -3.18 9.29 -34.71
CA GLU A 49 -2.67 8.82 -36.01
C GLU A 49 -2.18 9.97 -36.92
N GLY A 50 -2.20 11.21 -36.44
CA GLY A 50 -1.72 12.34 -37.22
C GLY A 50 -0.20 12.47 -37.24
N PRO A 51 0.34 13.28 -38.16
CA PRO A 51 1.76 13.26 -38.50
C PRO A 51 2.68 14.00 -37.52
N LEU A 52 2.12 14.85 -36.65
CA LEU A 52 2.88 15.73 -35.77
C LEU A 52 2.39 15.63 -34.35
N THR A 53 3.32 15.78 -33.41
CA THR A 53 3.00 16.01 -32.00
C THR A 53 2.37 17.38 -31.83
N PHE A 54 1.27 17.47 -31.08
CA PHE A 54 0.69 18.76 -30.70
C PHE A 54 -0.08 18.67 -29.37
N LYS A 55 -0.38 19.83 -28.79
CA LYS A 55 -1.13 19.99 -27.55
C LYS A 55 -2.63 19.97 -27.82
N ALA A 56 -3.38 19.23 -27.01
CA ALA A 56 -4.82 19.11 -27.10
C ALA A 56 -5.47 19.33 -25.73
N GLY A 57 -6.58 20.06 -25.70
CA GLY A 57 -7.36 20.30 -24.50
C GLY A 57 -8.19 19.09 -24.10
N ILE A 58 -8.57 19.03 -22.83
CA ILE A 58 -9.50 18.05 -22.30
C ILE A 58 -10.77 18.79 -21.86
N GLN A 59 -11.93 18.30 -22.30
CA GLN A 59 -13.22 18.82 -21.89
C GLN A 59 -14.09 17.70 -21.32
N LEU A 60 -14.66 17.96 -20.14
CA LEU A 60 -15.60 17.06 -19.48
C LEU A 60 -17.00 17.65 -19.58
N SER A 61 -17.98 16.80 -19.82
CA SER A 61 -19.41 17.16 -19.84
C SER A 61 -20.26 15.97 -19.40
N GLY A 62 -21.55 16.20 -19.14
CA GLY A 62 -22.44 15.20 -18.55
C GLY A 62 -22.63 15.41 -17.06
N ALA A 63 -23.52 14.61 -16.46
CA ALA A 63 -23.94 14.80 -15.07
C ALA A 63 -22.85 14.49 -14.02
N LEU A 64 -21.76 13.82 -14.40
CA LEU A 64 -20.61 13.52 -13.54
C LEU A 64 -19.44 14.51 -13.67
N ALA A 65 -19.48 15.46 -14.60
CA ALA A 65 -18.29 16.22 -14.99
C ALA A 65 -17.61 16.97 -13.82
N ASP A 66 -18.40 17.49 -12.88
CA ASP A 66 -17.90 18.24 -11.72
C ASP A 66 -17.50 17.35 -10.53
N ASP A 67 -17.80 16.05 -10.61
CA ASP A 67 -17.62 15.06 -9.53
C ASP A 67 -16.49 14.05 -9.85
N VAL A 68 -15.64 14.33 -10.85
CA VAL A 68 -14.54 13.44 -11.22
C VAL A 68 -13.17 14.10 -11.14
N ILE A 69 -12.18 13.28 -10.83
CA ILE A 69 -10.77 13.63 -10.88
C ILE A 69 -10.18 12.99 -12.13
N ILE A 70 -9.53 13.80 -12.96
CA ILE A 70 -8.78 13.33 -14.13
C ILE A 70 -7.27 13.41 -13.88
N ARG A 71 -6.57 12.33 -14.19
CA ARG A 71 -5.11 12.21 -14.08
C ARG A 71 -4.52 11.66 -15.36
N GLN A 72 -3.33 12.09 -15.74
CA GLN A 72 -2.61 11.51 -16.87
C GLN A 72 -1.86 10.27 -16.38
N VAL A 73 -2.01 9.15 -17.09
CA VAL A 73 -1.19 7.97 -16.84
C VAL A 73 0.20 8.23 -17.43
N GLY A 74 1.16 8.41 -16.54
CA GLY A 74 2.57 8.53 -16.86
C GLY A 74 3.23 7.18 -17.13
N LEU A 75 4.49 7.23 -17.53
CA LEU A 75 5.31 6.06 -17.77
C LEU A 75 6.50 6.04 -16.82
N ALA A 76 6.76 4.89 -16.22
CA ALA A 76 7.92 4.64 -15.38
C ALA A 76 8.82 3.58 -16.03
N PRO A 77 10.17 3.73 -15.94
CA PRO A 77 11.09 2.72 -16.44
C PRO A 77 11.01 1.46 -15.58
N SER A 78 11.24 0.31 -16.20
CA SER A 78 11.42 -0.99 -15.56
C SER A 78 12.62 -1.68 -16.19
N GLU A 79 13.70 -1.82 -15.43
CA GLU A 79 14.91 -2.55 -15.86
C GLU A 79 14.82 -4.03 -15.46
N LEU A 80 14.24 -4.30 -14.28
CA LEU A 80 13.87 -5.64 -13.83
C LEU A 80 12.34 -5.80 -13.70
N PRO A 81 11.61 -6.21 -14.75
CA PRO A 81 10.16 -6.40 -14.68
C PRO A 81 9.74 -7.57 -13.78
N ILE A 82 10.48 -8.68 -13.82
CA ILE A 82 10.23 -9.90 -13.04
C ILE A 82 11.52 -10.72 -12.92
N PHE A 83 11.60 -11.60 -11.92
CA PHE A 83 12.72 -12.55 -11.78
C PHE A 83 12.70 -13.65 -12.86
N PRO A 84 13.87 -14.27 -13.16
CA PRO A 84 14.00 -15.24 -14.26
C PRO A 84 13.13 -16.50 -14.14
N ASP A 85 12.73 -16.87 -12.94
CA ASP A 85 11.94 -18.08 -12.62
C ASP A 85 10.46 -17.77 -12.34
N GLY A 86 9.98 -16.59 -12.79
CA GLY A 86 8.58 -16.21 -12.71
C GLY A 86 7.65 -16.98 -13.64
N ASP A 87 6.36 -16.88 -13.36
CA ASP A 87 5.31 -17.51 -14.16
C ASP A 87 4.98 -16.70 -15.43
N ASP A 88 4.15 -17.28 -16.29
CA ASP A 88 3.70 -16.68 -17.54
C ASP A 88 2.50 -15.72 -17.36
N PHE A 89 1.95 -15.57 -16.15
CA PHE A 89 0.83 -14.67 -15.89
C PHE A 89 1.29 -13.22 -15.65
N VAL A 90 1.94 -12.70 -16.68
CA VAL A 90 2.46 -11.33 -16.79
C VAL A 90 2.08 -10.75 -18.16
N LEU A 91 2.04 -9.43 -18.26
CA LEU A 91 1.79 -8.73 -19.52
C LEU A 91 3.00 -8.80 -20.46
N ARG A 92 4.21 -8.70 -19.88
CA ARG A 92 5.48 -8.85 -20.59
C ARG A 92 6.65 -8.95 -19.60
N THR A 93 7.75 -9.56 -20.04
CA THR A 93 8.98 -9.76 -19.24
C THR A 93 10.13 -8.86 -19.67
N THR A 94 9.93 -8.01 -20.69
CA THR A 94 10.97 -7.18 -21.28
C THR A 94 11.15 -5.85 -20.55
N PRO A 95 12.39 -5.38 -20.34
CA PRO A 95 12.64 -4.02 -19.85
C PRO A 95 11.99 -2.96 -20.73
N GLY A 96 11.58 -1.83 -20.17
CA GLY A 96 10.93 -0.76 -20.93
C GLY A 96 10.17 0.25 -20.08
N LEU A 97 9.28 1.01 -20.72
CA LEU A 97 8.42 2.00 -20.07
C LEU A 97 7.03 1.42 -19.80
N TYR A 98 6.61 1.43 -18.54
CA TYR A 98 5.35 0.86 -18.07
C TYR A 98 4.41 1.95 -17.56
N PRO A 99 3.09 1.86 -17.81
CA PRO A 99 2.11 2.80 -17.26
C PRO A 99 1.98 2.58 -15.75
N ASP A 100 2.21 3.63 -14.95
CA ASP A 100 2.03 3.52 -13.49
C ASP A 100 1.71 4.86 -12.79
N PRO A 101 2.57 5.91 -12.81
CA PRO A 101 2.31 7.15 -12.06
C PRO A 101 1.08 7.91 -12.61
N LEU A 102 0.28 8.50 -11.72
CA LEU A 102 -0.94 9.22 -12.05
C LEU A 102 -0.78 10.72 -11.77
N TYR A 103 -0.52 11.51 -12.82
CA TYR A 103 -0.28 12.95 -12.70
C TYR A 103 -1.59 13.76 -12.67
N SER A 104 -1.81 14.50 -11.58
CA SER A 104 -2.98 15.37 -11.38
C SER A 104 -2.80 16.75 -12.00
N GLY A 105 -3.86 17.58 -11.96
CA GLY A 105 -3.80 18.99 -12.33
C GLY A 105 -3.70 19.26 -13.84
N ILE A 106 -4.13 18.29 -14.66
CA ILE A 106 -4.07 18.42 -16.12
C ILE A 106 -5.34 19.08 -16.68
N SER A 107 -5.14 19.99 -17.63
CA SER A 107 -6.21 20.53 -18.50
C SER A 107 -5.94 20.25 -19.98
N ASP A 108 -4.72 19.83 -20.31
CA ASP A 108 -4.28 19.48 -21.64
C ASP A 108 -3.38 18.25 -21.62
N ILE A 109 -3.25 17.64 -22.78
CA ILE A 109 -2.33 16.53 -23.05
C ILE A 109 -1.51 16.79 -24.30
N THR A 110 -0.37 16.11 -24.38
CA THR A 110 0.42 16.03 -25.61
C THR A 110 0.01 14.78 -26.38
N LEU A 111 -0.52 14.97 -27.59
CA LEU A 111 -0.82 13.86 -28.50
C LEU A 111 0.45 13.47 -29.28
N LEU A 112 0.88 12.21 -29.14
CA LEU A 112 2.09 11.67 -29.76
C LEU A 112 1.72 10.74 -30.92
N PRO A 113 2.25 10.94 -32.14
CA PRO A 113 1.95 10.09 -33.29
C PRO A 113 2.22 8.62 -33.01
N GLY A 114 1.21 7.78 -33.26
CA GLY A 114 1.29 6.32 -33.19
C GLY A 114 1.41 5.74 -31.77
N GLN A 115 1.31 6.53 -30.71
CA GLN A 115 1.39 6.03 -29.34
C GLN A 115 0.01 5.96 -28.67
N TRP A 116 -0.26 4.83 -28.05
CA TRP A 116 -1.35 4.70 -27.10
C TRP A 116 -0.98 5.33 -25.75
N ARG A 117 -1.95 6.02 -25.15
CA ARG A 117 -1.85 6.68 -23.85
C ARG A 117 -3.21 6.62 -23.16
N SER A 118 -3.25 6.99 -21.88
CA SER A 118 -4.52 7.06 -21.16
C SER A 118 -4.62 8.20 -20.17
N LEU A 119 -5.88 8.58 -19.96
CA LEU A 119 -6.34 9.37 -18.85
C LEU A 119 -6.98 8.41 -17.84
N TRP A 120 -6.62 8.55 -16.57
CA TRP A 120 -7.24 7.86 -15.46
C TRP A 120 -8.34 8.75 -14.89
N ILE A 121 -9.57 8.22 -14.82
CA ILE A 121 -10.74 8.93 -14.35
C ILE A 121 -11.19 8.29 -13.05
N THR A 122 -11.40 9.10 -12.03
CA THR A 122 -11.83 8.63 -10.71
C THR A 122 -13.05 9.41 -10.24
N VAL A 123 -14.10 8.68 -9.87
CA VAL A 123 -15.17 9.20 -9.03
C VAL A 123 -14.75 9.00 -7.58
N PRO A 124 -14.54 10.08 -6.80
CA PRO A 124 -14.05 9.99 -5.43
C PRO A 124 -15.13 9.45 -4.48
N ALA A 125 -14.71 8.89 -3.35
CA ALA A 125 -15.62 8.37 -2.32
C ALA A 125 -16.50 9.47 -1.69
N GLU A 126 -16.03 10.71 -1.78
CA GLU A 126 -16.67 11.93 -1.30
C GLU A 126 -17.71 12.48 -2.29
N CYS A 127 -17.88 11.88 -3.48
CA CYS A 127 -18.86 12.32 -4.46
C CYS A 127 -20.26 12.36 -3.83
N SER A 128 -20.89 13.53 -3.93
CA SER A 128 -22.12 13.85 -3.19
C SER A 128 -23.40 13.47 -3.94
N LEU A 129 -23.29 13.06 -5.21
CA LEU A 129 -24.42 12.67 -6.03
C LEU A 129 -25.21 11.53 -5.36
N PRO A 130 -26.55 11.59 -5.35
CA PRO A 130 -27.37 10.53 -4.79
C PRO A 130 -27.31 9.26 -5.65
N SER A 131 -28.09 8.24 -5.27
CA SER A 131 -28.27 7.07 -6.14
C SER A 131 -28.94 7.47 -7.45
N GLY A 132 -28.44 6.96 -8.57
CA GLY A 132 -28.92 7.32 -9.91
C GLY A 132 -27.93 6.92 -10.99
N SER A 133 -28.32 7.11 -12.26
CA SER A 133 -27.45 6.89 -13.41
C SER A 133 -26.93 8.22 -13.91
N TYR A 134 -25.62 8.32 -14.10
CA TYR A 134 -24.97 9.55 -14.51
C TYR A 134 -23.97 9.31 -15.64
N ASP A 135 -23.97 10.19 -16.63
CA ASP A 135 -23.07 10.14 -17.77
C ASP A 135 -21.85 11.05 -17.55
N LEU A 136 -20.72 10.62 -18.09
CA LEU A 136 -19.52 11.43 -18.25
C LEU A 136 -19.04 11.30 -19.69
N THR A 137 -19.00 12.43 -20.40
CA THR A 137 -18.41 12.51 -21.73
C THR A 137 -17.05 13.21 -21.63
N ILE A 138 -16.02 12.52 -22.13
CA ILE A 138 -14.64 13.00 -22.20
C ILE A 138 -14.34 13.33 -23.65
N ALA A 139 -14.06 14.59 -23.93
CA ALA A 139 -13.68 15.07 -25.24
C ALA A 139 -12.24 15.57 -25.25
N ILE A 140 -11.51 15.23 -26.31
CA ILE A 140 -10.18 15.79 -26.59
C ILE A 140 -10.37 16.84 -27.70
N THR A 141 -9.85 18.06 -27.47
CA THR A 141 -10.11 19.21 -28.35
C THR A 141 -8.82 19.84 -28.88
N GLU A 142 -8.91 20.55 -30.00
CA GLU A 142 -7.87 21.48 -30.45
C GLU A 142 -7.86 22.75 -29.56
N GLU A 143 -6.83 23.60 -29.73
CA GLU A 143 -6.68 24.87 -28.99
C GLU A 143 -7.86 25.84 -29.23
N ASP A 144 -8.50 25.78 -30.41
CA ASP A 144 -9.66 26.60 -30.74
C ASP A 144 -10.99 26.04 -30.20
N GLY A 145 -10.94 24.91 -29.49
CA GLY A 145 -12.10 24.22 -28.92
C GLY A 145 -12.76 23.20 -29.84
N THR A 146 -12.25 22.99 -31.06
CA THR A 146 -12.77 21.97 -31.97
C THR A 146 -12.59 20.57 -31.38
N VAL A 147 -13.67 19.80 -31.23
CA VAL A 147 -13.61 18.42 -30.72
C VAL A 147 -12.97 17.51 -31.77
N LEU A 148 -11.87 16.86 -31.40
CA LEU A 148 -11.19 15.86 -32.23
C LEU A 148 -11.89 14.50 -32.16
N ASN A 149 -12.22 14.07 -30.94
CA ASN A 149 -13.03 12.89 -30.66
C ASN A 149 -13.58 12.95 -29.22
N SER A 150 -14.59 12.16 -28.91
CA SER A 150 -15.19 12.02 -27.58
C SER A 150 -15.60 10.59 -27.29
N CYS A 151 -15.59 10.19 -26.02
CA CYS A 151 -16.16 8.94 -25.54
C CYS A 151 -17.04 9.20 -24.31
N THR A 152 -18.00 8.32 -24.03
CA THR A 152 -18.96 8.48 -22.93
C THR A 152 -18.96 7.24 -22.04
N PHE A 153 -18.97 7.46 -20.74
CA PHE A 153 -19.11 6.43 -19.71
C PHE A 153 -20.37 6.68 -18.88
N VAL A 154 -21.09 5.62 -18.52
CA VAL A 154 -22.29 5.70 -17.66
C VAL A 154 -22.04 4.98 -16.35
N LEU A 155 -22.13 5.70 -15.23
CA LEU A 155 -21.98 5.12 -13.90
C LEU A 155 -23.31 5.14 -13.15
N GLU A 156 -23.73 3.97 -12.69
CA GLU A 156 -24.88 3.82 -11.81
C GLU A 156 -24.44 3.82 -10.35
N ARG A 157 -24.89 4.81 -9.58
CA ARG A 157 -24.72 4.88 -8.14
C ARG A 157 -25.87 4.16 -7.47
N LEU A 158 -25.59 3.04 -6.82
CA LEU A 158 -26.56 2.19 -6.13
C LEU A 158 -26.79 2.70 -4.70
N ASN A 159 -28.04 2.62 -4.22
CA ASN A 159 -28.42 3.07 -2.88
C ASN A 159 -27.98 2.10 -1.77
N ALA A 160 -26.68 1.84 -1.66
CA ALA A 160 -26.06 1.11 -0.56
C ALA A 160 -24.69 1.73 -0.23
N ARG A 161 -24.13 1.38 0.92
CA ARG A 161 -22.83 1.88 1.39
C ARG A 161 -22.00 0.70 1.89
N LEU A 162 -20.72 0.68 1.52
CA LEU A 162 -19.76 -0.27 2.06
C LEU A 162 -19.65 -0.12 3.59
N PRO A 163 -19.56 -1.24 4.35
CA PRO A 163 -19.27 -1.22 5.78
C PRO A 163 -17.86 -0.68 6.03
N GLU A 164 -17.53 -0.33 7.27
CA GLU A 164 -16.15 0.05 7.62
C GLU A 164 -15.14 -1.07 7.29
N GLN A 165 -13.90 -0.70 7.02
CA GLN A 165 -12.85 -1.68 6.77
C GLN A 165 -12.52 -2.45 8.06
N THR A 166 -12.66 -3.78 8.01
CA THR A 166 -12.29 -4.66 9.13
C THR A 166 -10.85 -5.15 9.04
N LEU A 167 -10.27 -5.19 7.83
CA LEU A 167 -8.89 -5.59 7.59
C LEU A 167 -7.94 -4.57 8.22
N ILE A 168 -7.00 -5.05 9.04
CA ILE A 168 -5.87 -4.22 9.48
C ILE A 168 -4.86 -4.20 8.34
N HIS A 169 -4.55 -3.03 7.82
CA HIS A 169 -3.74 -2.90 6.61
C HIS A 169 -2.58 -1.94 6.88
N THR A 170 -1.37 -2.45 6.68
CA THR A 170 -0.15 -1.66 6.71
C THR A 170 0.62 -1.76 5.40
N GLU A 171 1.16 -0.62 5.01
CA GLU A 171 2.13 -0.45 3.95
C GLU A 171 3.29 0.31 4.59
N TRP A 172 4.47 -0.31 4.74
CA TRP A 172 5.52 0.30 5.56
C TRP A 172 5.93 1.68 5.04
N PHE A 173 5.89 2.62 5.98
CA PHE A 173 5.91 4.05 5.74
C PHE A 173 7.29 4.63 6.08
N HIS A 174 8.07 4.92 5.04
CA HIS A 174 9.48 5.28 5.14
C HIS A 174 9.65 6.80 5.17
N THR A 175 9.48 7.40 6.34
CA THR A 175 9.56 8.88 6.48
C THR A 175 10.96 9.45 6.31
N ASP A 176 11.98 8.62 6.48
CA ASP A 176 13.37 8.94 6.15
C ASP A 176 13.52 9.17 4.64
N CYS A 177 12.93 8.32 3.80
CA CYS A 177 12.92 8.51 2.34
C CYS A 177 12.23 9.82 1.93
N ILE A 178 11.19 10.25 2.66
CA ILE A 178 10.56 11.57 2.46
C ILE A 178 11.56 12.68 2.79
N ALA A 179 12.20 12.62 3.97
CA ALA A 179 13.18 13.63 4.37
C ALA A 179 14.34 13.75 3.37
N ASP A 180 14.85 12.62 2.90
CA ASP A 180 15.98 12.53 1.96
C ASP A 180 15.62 13.09 0.58
N TRP A 181 14.45 12.71 0.03
CA TRP A 181 14.01 13.20 -1.29
C TRP A 181 13.85 14.72 -1.32
N TYR A 182 13.11 15.27 -0.34
CA TYR A 182 12.84 16.70 -0.26
C TYR A 182 13.99 17.50 0.37
N LYS A 183 15.05 16.82 0.85
CA LYS A 183 16.24 17.41 1.47
C LYS A 183 15.87 18.31 2.64
N VAL A 184 14.94 17.87 3.46
CA VAL A 184 14.46 18.61 4.64
C VAL A 184 15.03 18.01 5.92
N PRO A 185 15.40 18.84 6.92
CA PRO A 185 15.79 18.31 8.22
C PRO A 185 14.66 17.50 8.85
N VAL A 186 14.98 16.30 9.34
CA VAL A 186 14.03 15.43 10.06
C VAL A 186 13.44 16.21 11.25
N PHE A 187 12.12 16.12 11.41
CA PHE A 187 11.31 16.84 12.41
C PHE A 187 11.23 18.37 12.27
N SER A 188 11.71 18.96 11.17
CA SER A 188 11.34 20.34 10.82
C SER A 188 9.83 20.44 10.51
N GLU A 189 9.26 21.64 10.55
CA GLU A 189 7.84 21.83 10.19
C GLU A 189 7.53 21.34 8.77
N LYS A 190 8.46 21.53 7.82
CA LYS A 190 8.30 21.01 6.46
C LYS A 190 8.32 19.48 6.41
N TYR A 191 9.13 18.82 7.25
CA TYR A 191 9.09 17.36 7.39
C TYR A 191 7.71 16.89 7.87
N TRP A 192 7.13 17.55 8.88
CA TRP A 192 5.80 17.19 9.40
C TRP A 192 4.68 17.44 8.40
N GLU A 193 4.75 18.53 7.65
CA GLU A 193 3.82 18.85 6.57
C GLU A 193 3.84 17.77 5.48
N LEU A 194 5.03 17.42 4.97
CA LEU A 194 5.20 16.35 3.99
C LEU A 194 4.73 15.01 4.54
N THR A 195 5.14 14.67 5.77
CA THR A 195 4.72 13.43 6.42
C THR A 195 3.19 13.34 6.57
N SER A 196 2.51 14.46 6.84
CA SER A 196 1.04 14.53 6.87
C SER A 196 0.44 14.19 5.51
N GLY A 197 0.88 14.85 4.43
CA GLY A 197 0.34 14.59 3.09
C GLY A 197 0.54 13.15 2.62
N TYR A 198 1.66 12.52 2.98
CA TYR A 198 1.90 11.11 2.67
C TYR A 198 1.07 10.15 3.54
N MET A 199 0.86 10.47 4.82
CA MET A 199 0.01 9.67 5.69
C MET A 199 -1.47 9.77 5.31
N GLU A 200 -1.93 10.96 4.91
CA GLU A 200 -3.27 11.17 4.34
C GLU A 200 -3.47 10.33 3.08
N ALA A 201 -2.47 10.29 2.21
CA ALA A 201 -2.51 9.44 1.02
C ALA A 201 -2.50 7.94 1.36
N ALA A 202 -1.71 7.51 2.34
CA ALA A 202 -1.73 6.13 2.81
C ALA A 202 -3.14 5.74 3.29
N ALA A 203 -3.76 6.59 4.12
CA ALA A 203 -5.14 6.39 4.57
C ALA A 203 -6.15 6.36 3.42
N CYS A 204 -5.98 7.20 2.39
CA CYS A 204 -6.80 7.18 1.17
C CYS A 204 -6.73 5.86 0.41
N TYR A 205 -5.63 5.10 0.52
CA TYR A 205 -5.45 3.77 -0.08
C TYR A 205 -5.70 2.63 0.92
N GLY A 206 -6.46 2.90 1.98
CA GLY A 206 -6.94 1.89 2.92
C GLY A 206 -5.91 1.46 3.96
N VAL A 207 -4.76 2.14 4.08
CA VAL A 207 -3.81 1.92 5.18
C VAL A 207 -4.44 2.45 6.47
N ASN A 208 -4.58 1.59 7.47
CA ASN A 208 -5.12 1.96 8.77
C ASN A 208 -4.19 1.61 9.93
N MET A 209 -3.01 1.06 9.63
CA MET A 209 -1.91 0.81 10.54
C MET A 209 -0.64 1.45 9.98
N ILE A 210 0.17 2.09 10.83
CA ILE A 210 1.39 2.77 10.37
C ILE A 210 2.63 2.36 11.16
N LEU A 211 3.72 2.10 10.42
CA LEU A 211 5.06 1.92 10.97
C LEU A 211 5.50 3.18 11.71
N THR A 212 5.67 3.05 13.02
CA THR A 212 5.97 4.14 13.93
C THR A 212 7.44 4.04 14.37
N PRO A 213 8.33 4.92 13.86
CA PRO A 213 9.77 4.85 14.11
C PRO A 213 10.15 5.34 15.51
N LEU A 214 9.95 4.49 16.52
CA LEU A 214 10.36 4.78 17.90
C LEU A 214 11.85 5.15 17.93
N PHE A 215 12.65 4.32 17.27
CA PHE A 215 14.06 4.52 16.94
C PHE A 215 14.26 4.40 15.43
N THR A 216 15.48 4.70 14.95
CA THR A 216 15.83 4.62 13.52
C THR A 216 15.54 3.21 13.02
N PRO A 217 14.58 2.99 12.10
CA PRO A 217 14.14 1.66 11.71
C PRO A 217 15.29 0.83 11.12
N PRO A 218 15.55 -0.40 11.61
CA PRO A 218 16.65 -1.23 11.15
C PRO A 218 16.22 -2.14 9.98
N LEU A 219 15.43 -1.60 9.05
CA LEU A 219 14.80 -2.35 7.95
C LEU A 219 15.53 -2.10 6.63
N ASP A 220 15.74 -3.17 5.85
CA ASP A 220 16.51 -3.23 4.60
C ASP A 220 17.76 -2.35 4.65
N THR A 221 18.62 -2.60 5.64
CA THR A 221 19.85 -1.83 5.89
C THR A 221 21.05 -2.76 5.89
N ALA A 222 22.11 -2.42 5.15
CA ALA A 222 23.33 -3.21 5.10
C ALA A 222 23.93 -3.35 6.52
N PRO A 223 24.49 -4.53 6.89
CA PRO A 223 25.25 -4.66 8.13
C PRO A 223 26.35 -3.60 8.22
N GLY A 224 26.35 -2.82 9.31
CA GLY A 224 27.26 -1.69 9.52
C GLY A 224 26.91 -0.41 8.76
N GLY A 225 25.84 -0.41 7.96
CA GLY A 225 25.29 0.75 7.28
C GLY A 225 24.24 1.49 8.11
N GLU A 226 23.85 2.67 7.67
CA GLU A 226 22.86 3.50 8.36
C GLU A 226 21.92 4.15 7.37
N ARG A 227 20.64 4.25 7.75
CA ARG A 227 19.65 5.12 7.11
C ARG A 227 19.60 6.48 7.79
N THR A 228 18.96 7.45 7.14
CA THR A 228 18.70 8.75 7.76
C THR A 228 17.96 8.57 9.09
N THR A 229 18.54 9.13 10.16
CA THR A 229 18.04 8.97 11.52
C THR A 229 16.65 9.57 11.67
N VAL A 230 15.64 8.73 11.88
CA VAL A 230 14.29 9.12 12.31
C VAL A 230 13.98 8.40 13.61
N GLN A 231 13.96 9.15 14.70
CA GLN A 231 13.77 8.63 16.05
C GLN A 231 12.78 9.52 16.80
N LEU A 232 11.58 9.00 17.05
CA LEU A 232 10.52 9.71 17.75
C LEU A 232 10.78 9.83 19.26
N ILE A 233 11.54 8.89 19.84
CA ILE A 233 11.88 8.95 21.25
C ILE A 233 13.17 9.74 21.45
N ASP A 234 13.10 10.92 22.05
CA ASP A 234 14.32 11.62 22.48
C ASP A 234 14.90 10.89 23.71
N VAL A 235 16.13 10.38 23.58
CA VAL A 235 16.85 9.64 24.64
C VAL A 235 17.88 10.56 25.29
N TYR A 236 17.95 10.51 26.62
CA TYR A 236 18.89 11.26 27.44
C TYR A 236 19.65 10.29 28.33
N GLN A 237 20.98 10.30 28.22
CA GLN A 237 21.86 9.46 29.03
C GLN A 237 22.36 10.26 30.24
N GLU A 238 21.94 9.84 31.43
CA GLU A 238 22.32 10.41 32.73
C GLU A 238 23.38 9.54 33.42
N GLU A 239 23.94 10.00 34.55
CA GLU A 239 25.00 9.27 35.27
C GLU A 239 24.59 7.85 35.69
N ASN A 240 23.30 7.61 35.94
CA ASN A 240 22.79 6.34 36.46
C ASN A 240 21.61 5.77 35.64
N GLY A 241 21.55 6.04 34.33
CA GLY A 241 20.54 5.43 33.46
C GLY A 241 20.06 6.35 32.34
N TYR A 242 18.78 6.19 31.97
CA TYR A 242 18.16 6.87 30.84
C TYR A 242 16.89 7.61 31.23
N THR A 243 16.68 8.78 30.65
CA THR A 243 15.38 9.46 30.61
C THR A 243 14.92 9.63 29.17
N PHE A 244 13.59 9.66 28.98
CA PHE A 244 12.96 9.61 27.66
C PHE A 244 11.94 10.73 27.53
N SER A 245 11.93 11.41 26.38
CA SER A 245 10.86 12.33 26.00
C SER A 245 10.03 11.73 24.86
N PHE A 246 8.71 11.79 25.02
CA PHE A 246 7.72 11.27 24.09
C PHE A 246 7.05 12.37 23.25
N GLU A 247 7.48 13.63 23.35
CA GLU A 247 6.85 14.78 22.68
C GLU A 247 6.66 14.58 21.16
N LYS A 248 7.66 14.02 20.47
CA LYS A 248 7.51 13.74 19.03
C LYS A 248 6.58 12.57 18.76
N LEU A 249 6.52 11.57 19.66
CA LEU A 249 5.55 10.48 19.57
C LEU A 249 4.12 11.00 19.80
N GLU A 250 3.91 11.94 20.74
CA GLU A 250 2.61 12.62 20.92
C GLU A 250 2.19 13.35 19.64
N ARG A 251 3.10 14.13 19.03
CA ARG A 251 2.84 14.80 17.75
C ARG A 251 2.55 13.80 16.62
N TRP A 252 3.22 12.64 16.62
CA TRP A 252 2.95 11.55 15.69
C TRP A 252 1.54 10.96 15.90
N LEU A 253 1.10 10.75 17.15
CA LEU A 253 -0.26 10.30 17.45
C LEU A 253 -1.31 11.30 16.96
N GLU A 254 -1.12 12.59 17.23
CA GLU A 254 -2.03 13.64 16.77
C GLU A 254 -2.16 13.66 15.24
N LEU A 255 -1.04 13.42 14.55
CA LEU A 255 -1.03 13.25 13.10
C LEU A 255 -1.82 11.99 12.67
N CYS A 256 -1.56 10.84 13.31
CA CYS A 256 -2.29 9.60 13.02
C CYS A 256 -3.81 9.77 13.18
N GLU A 257 -4.26 10.40 14.26
CA GLU A 257 -5.68 10.67 14.51
C GLU A 257 -6.30 11.59 13.44
N ARG A 258 -5.58 12.66 13.05
CA ARG A 258 -6.02 13.56 11.97
C ARG A 258 -6.15 12.85 10.63
N CYS A 259 -5.25 11.90 10.35
CA CYS A 259 -5.24 11.11 9.13
C CYS A 259 -6.11 9.84 9.21
N HIS A 260 -6.85 9.65 10.30
CA HIS A 260 -7.69 8.46 10.55
C HIS A 260 -6.93 7.13 10.57
N ILE A 261 -5.64 7.15 10.92
CA ILE A 261 -4.84 5.95 11.17
C ILE A 261 -5.24 5.37 12.53
N ARG A 262 -5.72 4.13 12.51
CA ARG A 262 -6.26 3.47 13.71
C ARG A 262 -5.18 2.72 14.48
N TYR A 263 -4.27 2.01 13.84
CA TYR A 263 -3.32 1.14 14.51
C TYR A 263 -1.89 1.66 14.36
N LEU A 264 -1.05 1.33 15.33
CA LEU A 264 0.38 1.62 15.31
C LEU A 264 1.13 0.31 15.36
N GLU A 265 2.08 0.11 14.45
CA GLU A 265 3.09 -0.92 14.60
C GLU A 265 4.40 -0.21 15.00
N PHE A 266 4.93 -0.53 16.17
CA PHE A 266 6.17 0.07 16.63
C PHE A 266 7.35 -0.57 15.92
N SER A 267 8.24 0.26 15.36
CA SER A 267 9.40 -0.23 14.62
C SER A 267 10.20 -1.25 15.43
N HIS A 268 10.74 -2.24 14.70
CA HIS A 268 11.57 -3.31 15.25
C HIS A 268 12.60 -2.79 16.25
N LEU A 269 12.64 -3.42 17.42
CA LEU A 269 13.62 -3.13 18.47
C LEU A 269 14.93 -3.88 18.27
N PHE A 270 15.04 -4.71 17.23
CA PHE A 270 16.26 -5.42 16.87
C PHE A 270 16.45 -5.39 15.36
N THR A 271 17.66 -5.64 14.89
CA THR A 271 17.94 -5.65 13.44
C THR A 271 17.16 -6.72 12.69
N GLN A 272 16.82 -6.44 11.43
CA GLN A 272 16.24 -7.41 10.49
C GLN A 272 17.14 -8.65 10.33
N TRP A 273 16.53 -9.78 9.94
CA TRP A 273 17.20 -11.07 9.70
C TRP A 273 17.88 -11.65 10.94
N GLY A 274 17.15 -11.74 12.05
CA GLY A 274 17.54 -12.60 13.17
C GLY A 274 17.94 -11.91 14.47
N ALA A 275 17.55 -10.65 14.65
CA ALA A 275 17.66 -9.92 15.92
C ALA A 275 19.08 -9.91 16.53
N GLY A 276 20.13 -9.91 15.71
CA GLY A 276 21.52 -10.03 16.19
C GLY A 276 22.07 -8.76 16.84
N HIS A 277 21.53 -7.59 16.48
CA HIS A 277 22.04 -6.30 16.94
C HIS A 277 20.92 -5.33 17.33
N ALA A 278 21.31 -4.27 18.05
CA ALA A 278 20.42 -3.15 18.34
C ALA A 278 20.23 -2.24 17.10
N PRO A 279 19.06 -1.60 16.94
CA PRO A 279 18.89 -0.53 15.96
C PRO A 279 19.78 0.67 16.32
N LYS A 280 19.96 1.59 15.37
CA LYS A 280 20.65 2.86 15.63
C LYS A 280 19.84 3.71 16.61
N ILE A 281 20.43 4.00 17.77
CA ILE A 281 19.82 4.85 18.80
C ILE A 281 20.77 6.01 19.12
N MET A 282 20.24 7.23 18.98
CA MET A 282 20.94 8.46 19.32
C MET A 282 20.49 8.94 20.70
N ALA A 283 21.41 9.43 21.52
CA ALA A 283 21.11 10.00 22.82
C ALA A 283 21.88 11.30 23.08
N TRP A 284 21.26 12.18 23.86
CA TRP A 284 21.86 13.40 24.38
C TRP A 284 22.51 13.13 25.74
N GLU A 285 23.59 13.84 26.06
CA GLU A 285 24.18 13.78 27.41
C GLU A 285 23.36 14.61 28.41
N GLY A 286 23.15 14.07 29.61
CA GLY A 286 22.46 14.76 30.70
C GLY A 286 20.94 14.54 30.69
N SER A 287 20.18 15.55 31.11
CA SER A 287 18.74 15.47 31.37
C SER A 287 17.97 16.57 30.61
N PRO A 288 16.73 16.33 30.14
CA PRO A 288 15.93 17.36 29.48
C PRO A 288 15.67 18.58 30.39
N ALA A 289 15.66 18.39 31.72
CA ALA A 289 15.51 19.47 32.71
C ALA A 289 16.64 20.52 32.67
N ASN A 290 17.82 20.17 32.13
CA ASN A 290 18.96 21.07 32.02
C ASN A 290 18.91 21.95 30.75
N GLY A 291 17.91 21.75 29.87
CA GLY A 291 17.64 22.59 28.69
C GLY A 291 18.71 22.58 27.60
N LYS A 292 19.83 21.88 27.80
CA LYS A 292 20.94 21.77 26.83
C LYS A 292 20.81 20.49 26.01
N LYS A 293 20.50 20.64 24.73
CA LYS A 293 20.71 19.64 23.69
C LYS A 293 22.13 19.80 23.14
N GLU A 294 23.13 19.43 23.93
CA GLU A 294 24.55 19.38 23.51
C GLU A 294 25.04 17.91 23.62
N GLY A 295 25.97 17.49 22.77
CA GLY A 295 26.59 16.16 22.87
C GLY A 295 25.76 14.97 22.38
N CYS A 296 24.84 15.15 21.42
CA CYS A 296 24.13 14.01 20.81
C CYS A 296 25.11 13.02 20.17
N ARG A 297 25.03 11.76 20.56
CA ARG A 297 25.88 10.68 20.03
C ARG A 297 25.09 9.38 19.86
N GLN A 298 25.61 8.52 19.00
CA GLN A 298 25.12 7.15 18.89
C GLN A 298 25.53 6.38 20.15
N ILE A 299 24.55 5.71 20.77
CA ILE A 299 24.78 4.85 21.94
C ILE A 299 24.59 3.38 21.62
N PHE A 300 23.81 3.05 20.58
CA PHE A 300 23.60 1.69 20.09
C PHE A 300 23.51 1.66 18.57
N GLY A 301 23.83 0.51 17.98
CA GLY A 301 23.77 0.24 16.54
C GLY A 301 24.29 -1.15 16.19
N TRP A 302 24.73 -1.34 14.95
CA TRP A 302 25.24 -2.63 14.43
C TRP A 302 26.41 -3.23 15.21
N ASP A 303 27.16 -2.42 15.95
CA ASP A 303 28.27 -2.85 16.80
C ASP A 303 27.81 -3.33 18.19
N THR A 304 26.54 -3.10 18.54
CA THR A 304 25.94 -3.57 19.79
C THR A 304 25.32 -4.96 19.60
N ASP A 305 25.79 -5.95 20.36
CA ASP A 305 25.13 -7.25 20.46
C ASP A 305 23.74 -7.09 21.11
N ALA A 306 22.70 -7.63 20.46
CA ALA A 306 21.34 -7.62 20.97
C ALA A 306 21.19 -8.29 22.35
N ALA A 307 22.09 -9.22 22.68
CA ALA A 307 22.14 -9.92 23.96
C ALA A 307 23.05 -9.25 25.01
N SER A 308 23.63 -8.09 24.70
CA SER A 308 24.49 -7.37 25.65
C SER A 308 23.72 -6.91 26.90
N ASP A 309 24.40 -6.87 28.04
CA ASP A 309 23.84 -6.36 29.29
C ASP A 309 23.42 -4.89 29.14
N GLU A 310 24.23 -4.10 28.44
CA GLU A 310 24.02 -2.68 28.17
C GLU A 310 22.71 -2.43 27.39
N TYR A 311 22.45 -3.22 26.34
CA TYR A 311 21.23 -3.08 25.56
C TYR A 311 19.99 -3.60 26.31
N ARG A 312 20.14 -4.69 27.07
CA ARG A 312 19.07 -5.19 27.94
C ARG A 312 18.66 -4.14 28.98
N GLU A 313 19.63 -3.54 29.68
CA GLU A 313 19.39 -2.48 30.66
C GLU A 313 18.70 -1.26 30.04
N PHE A 314 19.07 -0.89 28.81
CA PHE A 314 18.38 0.17 28.07
C PHE A 314 16.90 -0.17 27.81
N LEU A 315 16.60 -1.39 27.33
CA LEU A 315 15.22 -1.81 27.09
C LEU A 315 14.42 -1.92 28.39
N GLU A 316 15.03 -2.41 29.47
CA GLU A 316 14.43 -2.45 30.82
C GLU A 316 14.13 -1.05 31.39
N ALA A 317 14.89 -0.03 30.97
CA ALA A 317 14.58 1.36 31.30
C ALA A 317 13.50 1.97 30.38
N PHE A 318 13.51 1.64 29.08
CA PHE A 318 12.65 2.23 28.08
C PHE A 318 11.23 1.67 28.06
N LEU A 319 11.07 0.34 28.00
CA LEU A 319 9.79 -0.32 27.77
C LEU A 319 8.74 0.02 28.84
N PRO A 320 9.06 0.08 30.16
CA PRO A 320 8.09 0.48 31.17
C PRO A 320 7.57 1.90 30.96
N ARG A 321 8.40 2.81 30.43
CA ARG A 321 8.00 4.20 30.11
C ARG A 321 7.12 4.25 28.87
N LEU A 322 7.44 3.45 27.85
CA LEU A 322 6.57 3.30 26.68
C LEU A 322 5.21 2.69 27.05
N MET A 323 5.17 1.70 27.95
CA MET A 323 3.92 1.12 28.42
C MET A 323 3.08 2.11 29.23
N ASP A 324 3.72 2.98 30.03
CA ASP A 324 3.03 4.07 30.72
C ASP A 324 2.41 5.07 29.72
N PHE A 325 3.15 5.40 28.65
CA PHE A 325 2.66 6.21 27.54
C PHE A 325 1.44 5.55 26.86
N ILE A 326 1.54 4.28 26.48
CA ILE A 326 0.43 3.51 25.86
C ILE A 326 -0.81 3.53 26.76
N ARG A 327 -0.66 3.29 28.06
CA ARG A 327 -1.78 3.32 29.02
C ARG A 327 -2.40 4.71 29.16
N THR A 328 -1.56 5.73 29.24
CA THR A 328 -1.99 7.14 29.38
C THR A 328 -2.78 7.60 28.15
N HIS A 329 -2.33 7.21 26.95
CA HIS A 329 -2.99 7.53 25.68
C HIS A 329 -4.05 6.52 25.24
N LYS A 330 -4.34 5.48 26.05
CA LYS A 330 -5.35 4.45 25.80
C LYS A 330 -5.15 3.68 24.48
N LEU A 331 -3.91 3.30 24.20
CA LEU A 331 -3.51 2.66 22.94
C LEU A 331 -3.43 1.12 23.01
N GLN A 332 -3.83 0.50 24.12
CA GLN A 332 -3.64 -0.94 24.36
C GLN A 332 -4.24 -1.82 23.27
N ASP A 333 -5.40 -1.45 22.73
CA ASP A 333 -6.08 -2.22 21.67
C ASP A 333 -5.63 -1.82 20.25
N ARG A 334 -4.62 -0.94 20.14
CA ARG A 334 -4.23 -0.27 18.90
C ARG A 334 -2.73 -0.39 18.57
N CYS A 335 -1.92 -0.99 19.44
CA CYS A 335 -0.47 -1.07 19.30
C CYS A 335 0.02 -2.50 19.08
N TYR A 336 0.96 -2.64 18.16
CA TYR A 336 1.65 -3.89 17.84
C TYR A 336 3.15 -3.69 17.97
N PHE A 337 3.82 -4.72 18.44
CA PHE A 337 5.27 -4.76 18.57
C PHE A 337 5.87 -5.74 17.56
N HIS A 338 7.14 -5.50 17.26
CA HIS A 338 7.94 -6.37 16.42
C HIS A 338 9.24 -6.77 17.12
N VAL A 339 9.72 -7.97 16.86
CA VAL A 339 11.05 -8.41 17.32
C VAL A 339 12.05 -8.22 16.18
N SER A 340 11.86 -8.91 15.06
CA SER A 340 12.75 -8.88 13.90
C SER A 340 12.01 -9.39 12.66
N ASP A 341 12.29 -8.76 11.52
CA ASP A 341 11.70 -9.13 10.24
C ASP A 341 12.43 -10.33 9.58
N GLU A 342 11.65 -11.31 9.13
CA GLU A 342 12.06 -12.56 8.45
C GLU A 342 13.25 -13.33 9.11
N PRO A 343 13.13 -13.79 10.38
CA PRO A 343 14.15 -14.66 10.98
C PRO A 343 14.18 -16.05 10.31
N SER A 344 15.36 -16.64 10.18
CA SER A 344 15.57 -18.00 9.65
C SER A 344 15.79 -19.02 10.78
N LYS A 345 15.85 -20.32 10.46
CA LYS A 345 16.06 -21.41 11.45
C LYS A 345 17.34 -21.23 12.26
N GLU A 346 18.36 -20.63 11.66
CA GLU A 346 19.66 -20.37 12.29
C GLU A 346 19.57 -19.26 13.36
N HIS A 347 18.55 -18.39 13.27
CA HIS A 347 18.36 -17.24 14.14
C HIS A 347 17.45 -17.51 15.35
N ILE A 348 16.85 -18.71 15.45
CA ILE A 348 15.91 -19.08 16.52
C ILE A 348 16.43 -18.70 17.93
N PRO A 349 17.69 -19.01 18.32
CA PRO A 349 18.17 -18.68 19.65
C PRO A 349 18.17 -17.17 19.97
N ALA A 350 18.63 -16.34 19.03
CA ALA A 350 18.70 -14.88 19.19
C ALA A 350 17.29 -14.27 19.21
N TYR A 351 16.44 -14.71 18.29
CA TYR A 351 15.04 -14.28 18.22
C TYR A 351 14.28 -14.61 19.52
N LEU A 352 14.43 -15.82 20.06
CA LEU A 352 13.79 -16.24 21.31
C LEU A 352 14.24 -15.41 22.52
N TYR A 353 15.52 -15.06 22.59
CA TYR A 353 16.03 -14.18 23.62
C TYR A 353 15.38 -12.79 23.54
N ALA A 354 15.42 -12.18 22.35
CA ALA A 354 14.86 -10.86 22.08
C ALA A 354 13.35 -10.82 22.37
N LYS A 355 12.61 -11.83 21.89
CA LYS A 355 11.18 -12.01 22.17
C LYS A 355 10.90 -12.11 23.66
N LYS A 356 11.62 -12.97 24.39
CA LYS A 356 11.40 -13.15 25.83
C LYS A 356 11.65 -11.85 26.61
N LEU A 357 12.68 -11.10 26.24
CA LEU A 357 12.97 -9.80 26.83
C LEU A 357 11.81 -8.83 26.61
N LEU A 358 11.29 -8.76 25.38
CA LEU A 358 10.17 -7.91 25.01
C LEU A 358 8.85 -8.33 25.69
N GLU A 359 8.47 -9.61 25.56
CA GLU A 359 7.22 -10.17 26.12
C GLU A 359 7.10 -9.93 27.63
N SER A 360 8.23 -9.97 28.35
CA SER A 360 8.24 -9.74 29.80
C SER A 360 7.86 -8.31 30.22
N GLN A 361 7.80 -7.36 29.27
CA GLN A 361 7.66 -5.93 29.55
C GLN A 361 6.48 -5.25 28.85
N ILE A 362 5.76 -5.93 27.94
CA ILE A 362 4.70 -5.31 27.11
C ILE A 362 3.27 -5.66 27.53
N ASP A 363 3.06 -6.18 28.75
CA ASP A 363 1.74 -6.51 29.32
C ASP A 363 0.84 -7.36 28.39
N GLY A 364 1.42 -8.25 27.58
CA GLY A 364 0.68 -9.15 26.68
C GLY A 364 0.16 -8.51 25.38
N LEU A 365 0.64 -7.31 25.02
CA LEU A 365 0.35 -6.71 23.71
C LEU A 365 0.87 -7.59 22.56
N PRO A 366 0.23 -7.53 21.37
CA PRO A 366 0.55 -8.41 20.26
C PRO A 366 1.96 -8.15 19.72
N ILE A 367 2.71 -9.24 19.52
CA ILE A 367 3.96 -9.26 18.75
C ILE A 367 3.65 -9.88 17.39
N MET A 368 3.88 -9.12 16.33
CA MET A 368 3.72 -9.56 14.94
C MET A 368 5.06 -9.48 14.22
N ASP A 369 5.38 -10.47 13.39
CA ASP A 369 6.60 -10.46 12.56
C ASP A 369 6.34 -11.25 11.27
N ALA A 370 7.06 -10.92 10.19
CA ALA A 370 7.04 -11.69 8.95
C ALA A 370 7.65 -13.07 9.17
N LEU A 371 6.82 -14.11 9.03
CA LEU A 371 7.19 -15.49 9.30
C LEU A 371 6.36 -16.44 8.42
N SER A 372 7.01 -17.00 7.40
CA SER A 372 6.36 -17.92 6.44
C SER A 372 6.50 -19.41 6.78
N ASP A 373 7.28 -19.77 7.81
CA ASP A 373 7.43 -21.17 8.23
C ASP A 373 6.44 -21.50 9.36
N TYR A 374 5.48 -22.37 9.07
CA TYR A 374 4.46 -22.80 10.03
C TYR A 374 5.06 -23.51 11.26
N GLU A 375 6.18 -24.23 11.12
CA GLU A 375 6.82 -24.93 12.24
C GLU A 375 7.27 -23.95 13.33
N PHE A 376 7.61 -22.71 12.95
CA PHE A 376 7.96 -21.67 13.93
C PHE A 376 6.75 -21.22 14.73
N TYR A 377 5.62 -21.03 14.04
CA TYR A 377 4.37 -20.65 14.71
C TYR A 377 3.89 -21.75 15.65
N GLU A 378 3.91 -23.01 15.21
CA GLU A 378 3.49 -24.17 16.04
C GLU A 378 4.30 -24.28 17.34
N GLN A 379 5.58 -23.91 17.32
CA GLN A 379 6.46 -23.87 18.49
C GLN A 379 6.21 -22.67 19.42
N GLY A 380 5.24 -21.79 19.12
CA GLY A 380 4.92 -20.60 19.92
C GLY A 380 5.97 -19.48 19.79
N LEU A 381 6.74 -19.49 18.71
CA LEU A 381 7.82 -18.51 18.51
C LEU A 381 7.29 -17.13 18.15
N VAL A 382 6.12 -17.00 17.50
CA VAL A 382 5.53 -15.70 17.12
C VAL A 382 4.07 -15.66 17.57
N GLY A 383 3.63 -14.53 18.13
CA GLY A 383 2.25 -14.34 18.58
C GLY A 383 1.28 -14.21 17.40
N VAL A 384 1.57 -13.27 16.49
CA VAL A 384 0.79 -13.01 15.28
C VAL A 384 1.68 -13.24 14.05
N PRO A 385 1.62 -14.41 13.40
CA PRO A 385 2.45 -14.67 12.22
C PRO A 385 1.93 -13.90 11.01
N VAL A 386 2.81 -13.16 10.33
CA VAL A 386 2.54 -12.54 9.04
C VAL A 386 3.19 -13.40 7.96
N CYS A 387 2.43 -14.33 7.38
CA CYS A 387 2.97 -15.31 6.44
C CYS A 387 2.82 -14.85 4.98
N SER A 388 3.79 -15.16 4.14
CA SER A 388 3.69 -14.80 2.73
C SER A 388 2.57 -15.57 2.04
N ASN A 389 1.87 -14.94 1.09
CA ASN A 389 0.66 -15.50 0.51
C ASN A 389 0.87 -16.80 -0.30
N ASP A 390 2.11 -17.11 -0.71
CA ASP A 390 2.51 -18.38 -1.32
C ASP A 390 2.77 -19.50 -0.30
N HIS A 391 3.02 -19.14 0.96
CA HIS A 391 3.26 -20.06 2.09
C HIS A 391 2.09 -20.12 3.08
N ILE A 392 0.95 -19.50 2.76
CA ILE A 392 -0.19 -19.37 3.67
C ILE A 392 -0.95 -20.69 3.91
N ARG A 393 -0.85 -21.66 3.00
CA ARG A 393 -1.67 -22.90 3.03
C ARG A 393 -1.57 -23.68 4.35
N PRO A 394 -0.38 -23.99 4.91
CA PRO A 394 -0.28 -24.69 6.19
C PRO A 394 -0.96 -23.92 7.34
N PHE A 395 -0.92 -22.59 7.34
CA PHE A 395 -1.58 -21.77 8.35
C PHE A 395 -3.11 -21.85 8.24
N LEU A 396 -3.64 -21.87 7.01
CA LEU A 396 -5.08 -22.05 6.76
C LEU A 396 -5.57 -23.44 7.16
N GLU A 397 -4.83 -24.49 6.79
CA GLU A 397 -5.18 -25.88 7.09
C GLU A 397 -5.18 -26.17 8.60
N ASN A 398 -4.38 -25.43 9.37
CA ASN A 398 -4.33 -25.52 10.83
C ASN A 398 -5.17 -24.46 11.56
N HIS A 399 -6.01 -23.70 10.83
CA HIS A 399 -6.94 -22.72 11.39
C HIS A 399 -6.29 -21.69 12.33
N VAL A 400 -5.12 -21.17 11.94
CA VAL A 400 -4.40 -20.17 12.74
C VAL A 400 -5.29 -18.94 12.98
N PRO A 401 -5.57 -18.57 14.25
CA PRO A 401 -6.48 -17.49 14.57
C PRO A 401 -5.86 -16.13 14.21
N GLY A 402 -6.68 -15.22 13.69
CA GLY A 402 -6.24 -13.86 13.38
C GLY A 402 -5.13 -13.81 12.33
N LEU A 403 -5.12 -14.74 11.38
CA LEU A 403 -4.05 -14.90 10.39
C LEU A 403 -3.82 -13.62 9.58
N TRP A 404 -2.56 -13.25 9.43
CA TRP A 404 -2.10 -12.18 8.55
C TRP A 404 -1.42 -12.74 7.30
N THR A 405 -1.41 -11.96 6.24
CA THR A 405 -0.60 -12.28 5.05
C THR A 405 0.10 -11.07 4.45
N TYR A 406 1.11 -11.33 3.64
CA TYR A 406 1.82 -10.32 2.87
C TYR A 406 2.27 -10.87 1.51
N TYR A 407 2.69 -9.97 0.63
CA TYR A 407 3.57 -10.29 -0.48
C TYR A 407 4.73 -9.30 -0.52
N CYS A 408 5.85 -9.70 -1.12
CA CYS A 408 6.99 -8.83 -1.41
C CYS A 408 7.59 -9.23 -2.77
N CYS A 409 8.87 -8.93 -3.01
CA CYS A 409 9.58 -9.34 -4.21
C CYS A 409 9.56 -10.87 -4.45
N GLY A 410 9.42 -11.69 -3.39
CA GLY A 410 9.44 -13.15 -3.46
C GLY A 410 8.17 -13.81 -4.03
N GLN A 411 7.04 -13.10 -4.04
CA GLN A 411 5.74 -13.62 -4.47
C GLN A 411 5.49 -13.31 -5.95
N PHE A 412 6.37 -13.83 -6.80
CA PHE A 412 6.38 -13.59 -8.25
C PHE A 412 5.78 -14.76 -9.07
N ARG A 413 5.24 -15.79 -8.41
CA ARG A 413 4.65 -17.00 -9.00
C ARG A 413 3.28 -17.32 -8.45
N GLU A 414 2.31 -17.57 -9.33
CA GLU A 414 0.93 -18.08 -9.13
C GLU A 414 0.02 -17.26 -8.21
N VAL A 415 0.58 -16.44 -7.33
CA VAL A 415 -0.15 -15.67 -6.31
C VAL A 415 -0.36 -14.22 -6.71
N SER A 416 -1.27 -13.54 -6.02
CA SER A 416 -1.50 -12.10 -6.17
C SER A 416 -0.26 -11.29 -5.80
N ASN A 417 0.06 -10.27 -6.59
CA ASN A 417 1.08 -9.25 -6.31
C ASN A 417 0.86 -8.07 -7.27
N ARG A 418 1.72 -7.04 -7.22
CA ARG A 418 1.50 -5.74 -7.87
C ARG A 418 2.68 -5.23 -8.69
N PHE A 419 3.56 -6.06 -9.24
CA PHE A 419 4.66 -5.55 -10.09
C PHE A 419 4.14 -4.86 -11.36
N PHE A 420 4.95 -3.99 -11.96
CA PHE A 420 4.57 -3.27 -13.18
C PHE A 420 4.19 -4.20 -14.33
N CYS A 421 4.88 -5.34 -14.44
CA CYS A 421 4.63 -6.33 -15.47
C CYS A 421 3.36 -7.15 -15.28
N MET A 422 2.80 -7.20 -14.07
CA MET A 422 1.63 -8.02 -13.79
C MET A 422 0.35 -7.34 -14.28
N PRO A 423 -0.65 -8.09 -14.79
CA PRO A 423 -1.98 -7.56 -15.03
C PRO A 423 -2.55 -6.94 -13.74
N SER A 424 -3.24 -5.80 -13.82
CA SER A 424 -3.84 -5.17 -12.64
C SER A 424 -4.86 -6.08 -11.93
N GLN A 425 -5.49 -7.00 -12.68
CA GLN A 425 -6.35 -8.06 -12.15
C GLN A 425 -5.65 -8.90 -11.06
N ARG A 426 -4.35 -9.17 -11.22
CA ARG A 426 -3.52 -9.93 -10.27
C ARG A 426 -3.30 -9.20 -8.94
N ASN A 427 -3.42 -7.87 -8.93
CA ASN A 427 -3.41 -7.05 -7.72
C ASN A 427 -4.80 -7.04 -7.07
N ARG A 428 -5.86 -6.76 -7.85
CA ARG A 428 -7.23 -6.61 -7.33
C ARG A 428 -7.81 -7.91 -6.73
N ILE A 429 -7.45 -9.08 -7.27
CA ILE A 429 -7.93 -10.38 -6.78
C ILE A 429 -7.64 -10.62 -5.28
N LEU A 430 -6.63 -9.94 -4.74
CA LEU A 430 -6.28 -9.98 -3.32
C LEU A 430 -7.51 -9.76 -2.43
N GLY A 431 -8.38 -8.80 -2.77
CA GLY A 431 -9.59 -8.52 -1.99
C GLY A 431 -10.52 -9.72 -1.79
N VAL A 432 -10.71 -10.50 -2.87
CA VAL A 432 -11.53 -11.72 -2.84
C VAL A 432 -10.86 -12.79 -1.98
N GLN A 433 -9.53 -12.94 -2.08
CA GLN A 433 -8.76 -13.92 -1.32
C GLN A 433 -8.78 -13.58 0.18
N LEU A 434 -8.56 -12.32 0.54
CA LEU A 434 -8.63 -11.84 1.92
C LEU A 434 -10.01 -12.08 2.54
N TYR A 435 -11.08 -11.79 1.80
CA TYR A 435 -12.45 -12.09 2.24
C TYR A 435 -12.69 -13.59 2.43
N LYS A 436 -12.37 -14.40 1.41
CA LYS A 436 -12.66 -15.85 1.40
C LYS A 436 -11.98 -16.56 2.56
N TYR A 437 -10.75 -16.19 2.87
CA TYR A 437 -9.98 -16.82 3.94
C TYR A 437 -10.03 -16.09 5.28
N GLN A 438 -10.89 -15.06 5.40
CA GLN A 438 -11.09 -14.28 6.63
C GLN A 438 -9.77 -13.76 7.22
N ILE A 439 -8.89 -13.27 6.34
CA ILE A 439 -7.60 -12.73 6.74
C ILE A 439 -7.81 -11.49 7.61
N HIS A 440 -7.10 -11.45 8.74
CA HIS A 440 -7.25 -10.41 9.76
C HIS A 440 -6.47 -9.14 9.41
N GLY A 441 -5.29 -9.29 8.81
CA GLY A 441 -4.54 -8.16 8.32
C GLY A 441 -3.63 -8.48 7.13
N PHE A 442 -3.27 -7.42 6.43
CA PHE A 442 -2.43 -7.44 5.24
C PHE A 442 -1.26 -6.47 5.40
N LEU A 443 -0.07 -6.92 5.05
CA LEU A 443 1.16 -6.14 5.09
C LEU A 443 1.78 -6.07 3.69
N GLN A 444 2.42 -4.93 3.37
CA GLN A 444 3.45 -4.84 2.35
C GLN A 444 4.54 -3.86 2.80
N TRP A 445 5.80 -4.12 2.45
CA TRP A 445 6.98 -3.47 3.02
C TRP A 445 7.37 -2.09 2.40
N GLY A 446 6.63 -1.63 1.40
CA GLY A 446 7.03 -0.63 0.42
C GLY A 446 5.91 0.31 0.02
N PHE A 447 5.47 1.18 0.94
CA PHE A 447 4.62 2.32 0.55
C PHE A 447 5.43 3.33 -0.28
N ASN A 448 6.62 3.70 0.22
CA ASN A 448 7.46 4.74 -0.35
C ASN A 448 8.97 4.50 -0.11
N PHE A 449 9.43 3.24 -0.20
CA PHE A 449 10.86 2.94 -0.06
C PHE A 449 11.62 3.37 -1.33
N TRP A 450 12.39 4.45 -1.22
CA TRP A 450 13.16 5.03 -2.33
C TRP A 450 14.66 4.92 -2.11
N ASN A 451 15.11 3.75 -1.67
CA ASN A 451 16.53 3.39 -1.63
C ASN A 451 16.81 2.19 -2.54
N SER A 452 18.09 1.99 -2.86
CA SER A 452 18.57 0.69 -3.34
C SER A 452 18.48 -0.37 -2.23
N MET A 453 18.50 -1.65 -2.60
CA MET A 453 18.52 -2.76 -1.64
C MET A 453 19.61 -2.58 -0.57
N LEU A 454 19.27 -2.94 0.67
CA LEU A 454 20.09 -2.71 1.86
C LEU A 454 20.32 -1.23 2.17
N SER A 455 19.47 -0.34 1.64
CA SER A 455 19.57 1.10 1.79
C SER A 455 20.97 1.66 1.50
N ARG A 456 21.67 1.09 0.50
CA ARG A 456 23.07 1.46 0.20
C ARG A 456 23.20 2.92 -0.26
N TYR A 457 22.19 3.43 -0.95
CA TYR A 457 22.06 4.82 -1.37
C TYR A 457 20.62 5.12 -1.79
N PRO A 458 20.18 6.39 -1.67
CA PRO A 458 18.87 6.83 -2.13
C PRO A 458 18.79 6.80 -3.67
N ILE A 459 17.59 6.49 -4.18
CA ILE A 459 17.31 6.42 -5.61
C ILE A 459 16.25 7.46 -6.01
N ASN A 460 16.21 7.78 -7.31
CA ASN A 460 15.09 8.52 -7.87
C ASN A 460 14.02 7.54 -8.34
N PRO A 461 12.83 7.46 -7.71
CA PRO A 461 11.79 6.49 -8.07
C PRO A 461 11.17 6.75 -9.45
N TYR A 462 11.44 7.89 -10.09
CA TYR A 462 11.09 8.12 -11.51
C TYR A 462 12.10 7.54 -12.50
N CYS A 463 13.29 7.13 -12.03
CA CYS A 463 14.36 6.60 -12.87
C CYS A 463 14.72 5.15 -12.53
N VAL A 464 14.62 4.76 -11.25
CA VAL A 464 14.97 3.44 -10.74
C VAL A 464 13.79 2.96 -9.91
N THR A 465 13.10 1.92 -10.39
CA THR A 465 11.83 1.43 -9.82
C THR A 465 11.94 0.02 -9.23
N ASP A 466 13.12 -0.59 -9.37
CA ASP A 466 13.50 -1.96 -9.00
C ASP A 466 14.61 -2.00 -7.93
N ALA A 467 14.75 -0.90 -7.18
CA ALA A 467 15.76 -0.73 -6.13
C ALA A 467 17.20 -1.06 -6.59
N ALA A 468 17.53 -0.66 -7.82
CA ALA A 468 18.76 -0.97 -8.53
C ALA A 468 18.88 -2.45 -8.91
N CYS A 469 17.84 -2.97 -9.61
CA CYS A 469 17.72 -4.35 -10.06
C CYS A 469 17.77 -5.41 -8.95
N ALA A 470 17.37 -5.04 -7.73
CA ALA A 470 17.28 -5.98 -6.62
C ALA A 470 15.91 -6.64 -6.52
N PHE A 471 14.85 -5.89 -6.84
CA PHE A 471 13.46 -6.32 -6.73
C PHE A 471 12.70 -6.00 -8.02
N PRO A 472 11.67 -6.76 -8.41
CA PRO A 472 10.86 -6.42 -9.57
C PRO A 472 10.27 -5.00 -9.48
N SER A 473 10.21 -4.29 -10.60
CA SER A 473 9.74 -2.91 -10.64
C SER A 473 8.33 -2.76 -10.05
N GLY A 474 8.20 -1.86 -9.08
CA GLY A 474 6.95 -1.60 -8.37
C GLY A 474 6.78 -2.33 -7.03
N ASP A 475 7.75 -3.14 -6.60
CA ASP A 475 7.72 -3.78 -5.27
C ASP A 475 8.01 -2.80 -4.12
N ALA A 476 9.06 -1.97 -4.27
CA ALA A 476 9.58 -1.11 -3.20
C ALA A 476 8.71 0.13 -2.89
N SER A 477 7.87 0.58 -3.82
CA SER A 477 7.05 1.78 -3.61
C SER A 477 5.71 1.70 -4.31
N LEU A 478 4.66 2.07 -3.58
CA LEU A 478 3.30 2.24 -4.09
C LEU A 478 3.05 3.67 -4.60
N VAL A 479 3.75 4.67 -4.06
CA VAL A 479 3.63 6.08 -4.44
C VAL A 479 4.97 6.69 -4.86
N TYR A 480 4.86 7.78 -5.64
CA TYR A 480 5.98 8.58 -6.10
C TYR A 480 6.00 9.94 -5.39
N PRO A 481 7.15 10.63 -5.35
CA PRO A 481 7.19 11.97 -4.81
C PRO A 481 6.67 13.04 -5.76
N GLY A 482 5.84 13.95 -5.26
CA GLY A 482 5.30 15.10 -6.00
C GLY A 482 5.53 16.45 -5.30
N GLU A 483 5.18 17.55 -5.95
CA GLU A 483 5.41 18.89 -5.39
C GLU A 483 4.51 19.18 -4.18
N ASP A 484 3.22 18.83 -4.29
CA ASP A 484 2.18 19.10 -3.28
C ASP A 484 1.79 17.87 -2.44
N GLY A 485 2.55 16.78 -2.53
CA GLY A 485 2.23 15.49 -1.89
C GLY A 485 2.59 14.30 -2.79
N PRO A 486 2.25 13.07 -2.38
CA PRO A 486 2.54 11.89 -3.17
C PRO A 486 1.76 11.86 -4.49
N ILE A 487 2.44 11.45 -5.55
CA ILE A 487 1.83 11.06 -6.81
C ILE A 487 1.44 9.59 -6.71
N ALA A 488 0.15 9.32 -6.93
CA ALA A 488 -0.42 7.98 -6.88
C ALA A 488 0.05 7.09 -8.04
N SER A 489 -0.12 5.78 -7.90
CA SER A 489 0.07 4.81 -8.97
C SER A 489 -1.23 4.12 -9.36
N ILE A 490 -1.27 3.54 -10.56
CA ILE A 490 -2.33 2.59 -10.96
C ILE A 490 -2.46 1.49 -9.91
N ARG A 491 -1.34 0.96 -9.40
CA ARG A 491 -1.34 -0.12 -8.40
C ARG A 491 -2.03 0.28 -7.10
N ALA A 492 -1.87 1.53 -6.65
CA ALA A 492 -2.54 2.03 -5.45
C ALA A 492 -4.07 2.06 -5.62
N GLU A 493 -4.54 2.59 -6.75
CA GLU A 493 -5.98 2.63 -7.06
C GLU A 493 -6.56 1.21 -7.18
N VAL A 494 -5.86 0.31 -7.86
CA VAL A 494 -6.30 -1.07 -8.07
C VAL A 494 -6.29 -1.89 -6.77
N LEU A 495 -5.32 -1.64 -5.87
CA LEU A 495 -5.33 -2.25 -4.54
C LEU A 495 -6.54 -1.77 -3.74
N MET A 496 -6.84 -0.47 -3.77
CA MET A 496 -8.03 0.09 -3.13
C MET A 496 -9.32 -0.50 -3.69
N GLU A 497 -9.41 -0.74 -5.01
CA GLU A 497 -10.52 -1.49 -5.60
C GLU A 497 -10.67 -2.88 -4.98
N GLY A 498 -9.56 -3.62 -4.79
CA GLY A 498 -9.59 -4.92 -4.11
C GLY A 498 -10.09 -4.83 -2.66
N LEU A 499 -9.66 -3.82 -1.91
CA LEU A 499 -10.15 -3.59 -0.54
C LEU A 499 -11.66 -3.25 -0.50
N GLN A 500 -12.17 -2.55 -1.52
CA GLN A 500 -13.61 -2.29 -1.65
C GLN A 500 -14.39 -3.54 -2.05
N ASP A 501 -13.84 -4.39 -2.93
CA ASP A 501 -14.42 -5.68 -3.30
C ASP A 501 -14.59 -6.56 -2.05
N MET A 502 -13.57 -6.63 -1.18
CA MET A 502 -13.65 -7.31 0.12
C MET A 502 -14.82 -6.79 0.96
N ARG A 503 -14.93 -5.47 1.13
CA ARG A 503 -16.00 -4.84 1.94
C ARG A 503 -17.39 -5.05 1.34
N ALA A 504 -17.49 -5.15 0.02
CA ALA A 504 -18.76 -5.43 -0.64
C ALA A 504 -19.21 -6.88 -0.44
N LEU A 505 -18.26 -7.83 -0.48
CA LEU A 505 -18.53 -9.23 -0.14
C LEU A 505 -18.95 -9.37 1.33
N GLN A 506 -18.32 -8.63 2.24
CA GLN A 506 -18.74 -8.55 3.65
C GLN A 506 -20.14 -7.96 3.81
N LEU A 507 -20.47 -6.90 3.07
CA LEU A 507 -21.83 -6.34 3.06
C LEU A 507 -22.86 -7.36 2.58
N LEU A 508 -22.55 -8.07 1.49
CA LEU A 508 -23.44 -9.11 0.98
C LEU A 508 -23.60 -10.26 1.99
N GLU A 509 -22.54 -10.65 2.69
CA GLU A 509 -22.59 -11.64 3.78
C GLU A 509 -23.50 -11.16 4.92
N GLN A 510 -23.43 -9.89 5.32
CA GLN A 510 -24.30 -9.30 6.34
C GLN A 510 -25.78 -9.28 5.93
N LEU A 511 -26.07 -9.11 4.63
CA LEU A 511 -27.42 -9.10 4.08
C LEU A 511 -27.97 -10.50 3.76
N THR A 512 -27.11 -11.52 3.80
CA THR A 512 -27.46 -12.91 3.48
C THR A 512 -26.80 -13.87 4.48
N ASP A 513 -25.80 -14.62 4.03
CA ASP A 513 -24.98 -15.52 4.80
C ASP A 513 -23.69 -15.83 4.02
N ARG A 514 -22.73 -16.43 4.71
CA ARG A 514 -21.41 -16.75 4.14
C ARG A 514 -21.48 -17.77 3.00
N GLU A 515 -22.32 -18.80 3.13
CA GLU A 515 -22.47 -19.86 2.12
C GLU A 515 -22.92 -19.27 0.78
N THR A 516 -23.84 -18.31 0.83
CA THR A 516 -24.37 -17.58 -0.31
C THR A 516 -23.31 -16.74 -1.02
N VAL A 517 -22.39 -16.10 -0.29
CA VAL A 517 -21.30 -15.34 -0.89
C VAL A 517 -20.22 -16.26 -1.45
N LEU A 518 -19.86 -17.33 -0.75
CA LEU A 518 -18.90 -18.32 -1.26
C LEU A 518 -19.41 -18.99 -2.54
N ALA A 519 -20.70 -19.32 -2.61
CA ALA A 519 -21.33 -19.85 -3.82
C ALA A 519 -21.28 -18.85 -4.99
N LEU A 520 -21.41 -17.54 -4.73
CA LEU A 520 -21.25 -16.49 -5.74
C LEU A 520 -19.81 -16.42 -6.25
N LEU A 521 -18.82 -16.52 -5.36
CA LEU A 521 -17.40 -16.46 -5.71
C LEU A 521 -16.96 -17.63 -6.59
N GLU A 522 -17.53 -18.82 -6.38
CA GLU A 522 -17.14 -20.04 -7.09
C GLU A 522 -18.07 -20.38 -8.26
N GLU A 523 -19.06 -19.54 -8.54
CA GLU A 523 -20.04 -19.76 -9.60
C GLU A 523 -19.34 -19.89 -10.97
N GLY A 524 -19.44 -21.09 -11.56
CA GLY A 524 -18.90 -21.38 -12.89
C GLY A 524 -17.40 -21.61 -12.95
N LEU A 525 -16.71 -21.71 -11.81
CA LEU A 525 -15.29 -22.03 -11.76
C LEU A 525 -15.05 -23.54 -11.75
N GLU A 526 -14.00 -23.99 -12.45
CA GLU A 526 -13.58 -25.40 -12.47
C GLU A 526 -12.88 -25.82 -11.17
N ALA A 527 -12.29 -24.86 -10.47
CA ALA A 527 -11.60 -25.06 -9.20
C ALA A 527 -11.96 -23.95 -8.19
N PRO A 528 -11.95 -24.25 -6.87
CA PRO A 528 -12.12 -23.25 -5.83
C PRO A 528 -11.04 -22.16 -5.90
N ILE A 529 -11.42 -20.92 -5.66
CA ILE A 529 -10.45 -19.81 -5.52
C ILE A 529 -9.53 -20.09 -4.33
N THR A 530 -8.22 -20.02 -4.54
CA THR A 530 -7.20 -20.05 -3.50
C THR A 530 -6.23 -18.89 -3.69
N PHE A 531 -5.20 -18.79 -2.85
CA PHE A 531 -4.15 -17.78 -3.04
C PHE A 531 -3.35 -17.98 -4.33
N ASN A 532 -3.22 -19.22 -4.81
CA ASN A 532 -2.43 -19.57 -6.01
C ASN A 532 -3.25 -20.20 -7.15
N SER A 533 -4.58 -20.19 -7.06
CA SER A 533 -5.47 -20.68 -8.11
C SER A 533 -6.72 -19.82 -8.15
N TYR A 534 -6.86 -19.02 -9.19
CA TYR A 534 -7.96 -18.08 -9.38
C TYR A 534 -8.09 -17.73 -10.87
N PRO A 535 -9.21 -17.15 -11.32
CA PRO A 535 -9.39 -16.76 -12.73
C PRO A 535 -8.40 -15.68 -13.15
N HIS A 536 -7.84 -15.78 -14.36
CA HIS A 536 -6.82 -14.86 -14.87
C HIS A 536 -7.38 -13.78 -15.82
N GLU A 537 -8.71 -13.64 -15.91
CA GLU A 537 -9.36 -12.61 -16.73
C GLU A 537 -9.88 -11.42 -15.91
N ALA A 538 -9.57 -10.20 -16.35
CA ALA A 538 -10.11 -8.97 -15.75
C ALA A 538 -11.65 -8.92 -15.81
N ALA A 539 -12.23 -9.42 -16.91
CA ALA A 539 -13.67 -9.49 -17.09
C ALA A 539 -14.38 -10.32 -16.01
N TRP A 540 -13.72 -11.36 -15.48
CA TRP A 540 -14.28 -12.16 -14.39
C TRP A 540 -14.44 -11.33 -13.11
N LEU A 541 -13.41 -10.55 -12.72
CA LEU A 541 -13.49 -9.68 -11.53
C LEU A 541 -14.57 -8.61 -11.70
N LEU A 542 -14.64 -7.97 -12.87
CA LEU A 542 -15.65 -6.95 -13.16
C LEU A 542 -17.06 -7.53 -13.07
N SER A 543 -17.29 -8.70 -13.68
CA SER A 543 -18.58 -9.39 -13.63
C SER A 543 -18.94 -9.85 -12.22
N LEU A 544 -17.99 -10.39 -11.45
CA LEU A 544 -18.20 -10.74 -10.05
C LEU A 544 -18.66 -9.52 -9.25
N ARG A 545 -17.98 -8.38 -9.43
CA ARG A 545 -18.30 -7.17 -8.69
C ARG A 545 -19.68 -6.64 -9.03
N GLU A 546 -20.04 -6.60 -10.31
CA GLU A 546 -21.37 -6.24 -10.79
C GLU A 546 -22.44 -7.16 -10.19
N LYS A 547 -22.28 -8.49 -10.27
CA LYS A 547 -23.22 -9.45 -9.68
C LYS A 547 -23.42 -9.21 -8.17
N CYS A 548 -22.33 -8.98 -7.45
CA CYS A 548 -22.36 -8.66 -6.02
C CYS A 548 -23.16 -7.38 -5.76
N ASN A 549 -22.88 -6.30 -6.51
CA ASN A 549 -23.59 -5.03 -6.41
C ASN A 549 -25.08 -5.14 -6.71
N ARG A 550 -25.47 -5.85 -7.78
CA ARG A 550 -26.87 -6.09 -8.13
C ARG A 550 -27.61 -6.86 -7.05
N LYS A 551 -26.95 -7.84 -6.43
CA LYS A 551 -27.54 -8.61 -5.33
C LYS A 551 -27.71 -7.75 -4.07
N ILE A 552 -26.72 -6.95 -3.71
CA ILE A 552 -26.81 -5.96 -2.62
C ILE A 552 -27.96 -4.99 -2.86
N ALA A 553 -28.01 -4.34 -4.04
CA ALA A 553 -29.05 -3.36 -4.37
C ALA A 553 -30.45 -3.95 -4.27
N ARG A 554 -30.64 -5.19 -4.75
CA ARG A 554 -31.90 -5.92 -4.63
C ARG A 554 -32.29 -6.13 -3.16
N LEU A 555 -31.40 -6.70 -2.35
CA LEU A 555 -31.68 -7.01 -0.93
C LEU A 555 -31.99 -5.75 -0.12
N VAL A 556 -31.25 -4.67 -0.37
CA VAL A 556 -31.49 -3.36 0.25
C VAL A 556 -32.87 -2.81 -0.15
N SER A 557 -33.27 -2.94 -1.43
CA SER A 557 -34.59 -2.50 -1.88
C SER A 557 -35.75 -3.34 -1.32
N GLU A 558 -35.53 -4.63 -1.07
CA GLU A 558 -36.53 -5.57 -0.55
C GLU A 558 -36.73 -5.43 0.97
N GLY A 559 -35.93 -4.60 1.65
CA GLY A 559 -36.07 -4.30 3.07
C GLY A 559 -35.79 -5.49 3.99
N GLN A 560 -35.06 -6.51 3.50
CA GLN A 560 -34.63 -7.65 4.31
C GLN A 560 -33.48 -7.20 5.24
N PHE A 561 -33.85 -6.58 6.35
CA PHE A 561 -33.00 -6.53 7.55
C PHE A 561 -33.43 -7.72 8.41
N HIS A 562 -32.64 -8.80 8.40
CA HIS A 562 -32.80 -9.91 9.33
C HIS A 562 -32.07 -9.65 10.64
#